data_AF-A0A480A8V1-F1
#
_entry.id   AF-A0A480A8V1-F1
#
_cell.length_a   1.000
_cell.length_b   1.000
_cell.length_c   1.000
_cell.angle_alpha   90.00
_cell.angle_beta   90.00
_cell.angle_gamma   90.00
#
_symmetry.space_group_name_H-M   'P 1'
#
loop_
_entity.id
_entity.type
_entity.pdbx_description
1 polymer ?
#
loop_
_entity_poly.entity_id
_entity_poly.type
_entity_poly.pdbx_seq_one_letter_code
_entity_poly.pdbx_strand_id
1 'polypeptide(L)' 'MLEHLMDARGIKQSDLVGVIGSKGVVSEVVNRKRAISKAQAKTLGEFFNVSPALFI' A
#
# COMPACT_ATOMS: atom_id res chain seq x y z
N MET A 1 -5.48 7.24 1.73
CA MET A 1 -4.41 7.16 2.74
C MET A 1 -3.09 6.67 2.16
N LEU A 2 -3.08 5.53 1.46
CA LEU A 2 -1.86 4.97 0.84
C LEU A 2 -1.08 5.97 -0.03
N GLU A 3 -1.74 6.62 -1.00
CA GLU A 3 -1.10 7.64 -1.85
C GLU A 3 -0.47 8.79 -1.04
N HIS A 4 -1.13 9.28 0.00
CA HIS A 4 -0.58 10.35 0.84
C HIS A 4 0.66 9.92 1.62
N LEU A 5 0.68 8.69 2.15
CA LEU A 5 1.86 8.16 2.83
C LEU A 5 3.01 7.91 1.86
N MET A 6 2.68 7.54 0.61
CA MET A 6 3.67 7.42 -0.46
C MET A 6 4.29 8.76 -0.78
N ASP A 7 3.48 9.80 -1.03
CA ASP A 7 3.96 11.15 -1.33
C ASP A 7 4.78 11.73 -0.17
N ALA A 8 4.28 11.61 1.07
CA ALA A 8 4.96 12.14 2.25
C ALA A 8 6.32 11.49 2.54
N ARG A 9 6.53 10.25 2.08
CA ARG A 9 7.78 9.49 2.29
C ARG A 9 8.59 9.29 1.01
N GLY A 10 8.16 9.87 -0.11
CA GLY A 10 8.81 9.71 -1.42
C GLY A 10 8.82 8.27 -1.96
N ILE A 11 7.86 7.44 -1.54
CA ILE A 11 7.77 6.03 -1.93
C ILE A 11 7.06 5.91 -3.28
N LYS A 12 7.62 5.09 -4.17
CA LYS A 12 7.04 4.81 -5.49
C LYS A 12 6.24 3.50 -5.47
N GLN A 13 5.34 3.34 -6.45
CA GLN A 13 4.62 2.08 -6.62
C GLN A 13 5.57 0.88 -6.81
N SER A 14 6.72 1.08 -7.45
CA SER A 14 7.74 0.03 -7.62
C SER A 14 8.23 -0.56 -6.30
N ASP A 15 8.26 0.27 -5.24
CA ASP A 15 8.81 -0.12 -3.94
C ASP A 15 7.81 -0.96 -3.15
N LEU A 16 6.53 -0.95 -3.55
CA LEU A 16 5.47 -1.78 -2.97
C LEU A 16 5.32 -3.13 -3.72
N VAL A 17 6.02 -3.32 -4.83
CA VAL A 17 6.04 -4.59 -5.56
C VAL A 17 6.79 -5.62 -4.74
N GLY A 18 6.19 -6.80 -4.56
CA GLY A 18 6.67 -7.84 -3.65
C GLY A 18 6.29 -7.60 -2.18
N VAL A 19 5.95 -6.36 -1.79
CA VAL A 19 5.45 -6.04 -0.45
C VAL A 19 3.97 -6.41 -0.35
N ILE A 20 3.14 -5.88 -1.24
CA ILE A 20 1.68 -6.12 -1.23
C ILE A 20 1.18 -6.94 -2.41
N GLY A 21 2.06 -7.30 -3.34
CA GLY A 21 1.72 -8.10 -4.52
C GLY A 21 2.56 -7.78 -5.75
N SER A 22 2.09 -8.23 -6.91
CA SER A 22 2.73 -7.95 -8.21
C SER A 22 2.55 -6.48 -8.63
N LYS A 23 3.30 -6.05 -9.64
CA LYS A 23 3.18 -4.70 -10.24
C LYS A 23 1.74 -4.35 -10.62
N GLY A 24 1.00 -5.31 -11.19
CA GLY A 24 -0.41 -5.12 -11.54
C GLY A 24 -1.28 -4.89 -10.30
N VAL A 25 -1.12 -5.72 -9.27
CA VAL A 25 -1.86 -5.59 -8.00
C VAL A 25 -1.57 -4.26 -7.33
N VAL A 26 -0.30 -3.85 -7.26
CA VAL A 26 0.07 -2.55 -6.68
C VAL A 26 -0.61 -1.41 -7.43
N SER A 27 -0.56 -1.42 -8.77
CA SER A 27 -1.21 -0.40 -9.59
C SER A 27 -2.72 -0.35 -9.35
N GLU A 28 -3.39 -1.51 -9.30
CA GLU A 28 -4.82 -1.57 -9.02
C GLU A 28 -5.16 -1.03 -7.62
N VAL A 29 -4.36 -1.35 -6.61
CA VAL A 29 -4.55 -0.89 -5.23
C VAL A 29 -4.33 0.62 -5.11
N VAL A 30 -3.22 1.13 -5.66
CA VAL A 30 -2.89 2.57 -5.58
C VAL A 30 -3.89 3.40 -6.38
N ASN A 31 -4.35 2.91 -7.54
CA ASN A 31 -5.40 3.56 -8.32
C ASN A 31 -6.82 3.25 -7.82
N ARG A 32 -6.97 2.61 -6.65
CA ARG A 32 -8.25 2.27 -6.00
C ARG A 32 -9.22 1.44 -6.85
N LYS A 33 -8.70 0.76 -7.87
CA LYS A 33 -9.43 -0.23 -8.68
C LYS A 33 -9.65 -1.53 -7.91
N ARG A 34 -8.83 -1.76 -6.89
CA ARG A 34 -8.90 -2.92 -6.00
C ARG A 34 -8.81 -2.47 -4.54
N ALA A 35 -9.68 -3.02 -3.71
CA ALA A 35 -9.63 -2.80 -2.27
C ALA A 35 -8.39 -3.45 -1.64
N ILE A 36 -7.85 -2.82 -0.60
CA ILE A 36 -6.75 -3.37 0.19
C ILE A 36 -7.30 -4.49 1.08
N SER A 37 -6.73 -5.69 0.96
CA SER A 37 -7.09 -6.80 1.87
C SER A 37 -6.52 -6.59 3.27
N LYS A 38 -7.10 -7.24 4.29
CA LYS A 38 -6.58 -7.18 5.68
C LYS A 38 -5.10 -7.57 5.78
N ALA A 39 -4.66 -8.55 4.99
CA ALA A 39 -3.26 -8.97 4.95
C ALA A 39 -2.37 -7.84 4.41
N GLN A 40 -2.75 -7.23 3.28
CA GLN A 40 -2.02 -6.10 2.72
C GLN A 40 -2.04 -4.87 3.64
N ALA A 41 -3.16 -4.60 4.32
CA ALA A 41 -3.26 -3.52 5.30
C ALA A 41 -2.26 -3.71 6.45
N LYS A 42 -2.10 -4.96 6.93
CA LYS A 42 -1.09 -5.30 7.94
C LYS A 42 0.32 -5.04 7.42
N THR A 43 0.64 -5.55 6.23
CA THR A 43 1.97 -5.36 5.63
C THR A 43 2.27 -3.88 5.37
N LEU A 44 1.29 -3.09 4.91
CA LEU A 44 1.44 -1.64 4.72
C LEU A 44 1.62 -0.91 6.05
N GLY A 45 0.90 -1.31 7.10
CA GLY A 45 1.09 -0.77 8.44
C GLY A 45 2.52 -0.99 8.93
N GLU A 46 3.06 -2.20 8.78
CA GLU A 46 4.45 -2.53 9.12
C GLU A 46 5.44 -1.73 8.26
N PHE A 47 5.25 -1.69 6.93
CA PHE A 47 6.13 -0.97 6.00
C PHE A 47 6.18 0.53 6.26
N PHE A 48 5.01 1.15 6.50
CA PHE A 48 4.91 2.58 6.77
C PHE A 48 5.15 2.95 8.24
N ASN A 49 5.27 1.95 9.13
CA ASN A 49 5.33 2.09 10.57
C ASN A 49 4.12 2.89 11.13
N VAL A 50 2.92 2.52 10.69
CA VAL A 50 1.63 3.12 11.07
C VAL A 50 0.60 2.04 11.38
N SER A 51 -0.53 2.42 11.99
CA SER A 51 -1.60 1.46 12.26
C SER A 51 -2.20 0.87 10.97
N PRO A 52 -2.36 -0.46 10.84
CA PRO A 52 -3.04 -1.09 9.71
C PRO A 52 -4.47 -0.60 9.47
N ALA A 53 -5.13 -0.08 10.52
CA ALA A 53 -6.50 0.46 10.43
C ALA A 53 -6.63 1.65 9.47
N LEU A 54 -5.51 2.29 9.10
CA LEU A 54 -5.47 3.37 8.11
C LEU A 54 -5.74 2.91 6.67
N PHE A 55 -5.70 1.60 6.42
CA PHE A 55 -5.83 0.99 5.10
C PHE A 55 -7.06 0.08 4.96
N ILE A 56 -7.93 0.06 5.98
CA ILE A 56 -9.18 -0.72 6.01
C ILE A 56 -10.36 0.18 5.66
#